data_AF-A0A7J8LLY5-F1
#
_entry.id   AF-A0A7J8LLY5-F1
#
_cell.length_a   1.000
_cell.length_b   1.000
_cell.length_c   1.000
_cell.angle_alpha   90.00
_cell.angle_beta   90.00
_cell.angle_gamma   90.00
#
_symmetry.space_group_name_H-M   'P 1'
#
loop_
_entity.id
_entity.type
_entity.pdbx_description
1 polymer ?
#
loop_
_entity_poly.entity_id
_entity_poly.type
_entity_poly.pdbx_seq_one_letter_code
_entity_poly.pdbx_strand_id
1 'polypeptide(L)' 'MEMPRVIPVCYCGNPAKLNTSWSNDNPSRRFFRCKKFGSGFGKPSRIFIWFDPPLTPRSQIVLLGLLKK' A
#
# COMPACT_ATOMS: atom_id res chain seq x y z
N MET A 1 2.55 -13.21 8.90
CA MET A 1 2.53 -11.86 8.29
C MET A 1 3.93 -11.30 8.36
N GLU A 2 4.55 -11.05 7.22
CA GLU A 2 5.89 -10.44 7.20
C GLU A 2 5.79 -8.97 7.62
N MET A 3 6.50 -8.59 8.69
CA MET A 3 6.53 -7.22 9.18
C MET A 3 7.64 -6.42 8.47
N PRO A 4 7.43 -5.14 8.16
CA PRO A 4 8.45 -4.33 7.51
C PRO A 4 9.64 -4.12 8.47
N ARG A 5 10.82 -4.53 8.04
CA ARG A 5 12.08 -4.28 8.77
C ARG A 5 12.51 -2.82 8.70
N VAL A 6 12.10 -2.12 7.65
CA VAL A 6 12.35 -0.69 7.42
C VAL A 6 11.03 -0.01 7.07
N ILE A 7 10.71 1.07 7.77
CA ILE A 7 9.53 1.90 7.51
C ILE A 7 10.02 3.21 6.90
N PRO A 8 9.65 3.54 5.65
CA PRO A 8 10.04 4.80 5.02
C PRO A 8 9.53 5.99 5.83
N VAL A 9 10.37 7.00 6.01
CA VAL A 9 9.96 8.28 6.59
C VAL A 9 9.44 9.17 5.47
N CYS A 10 8.26 9.73 5.68
CA CYS A 10 7.66 10.66 4.73
C CYS A 10 8.34 12.04 4.81
N TYR A 11 8.26 12.83 3.74
CA TYR A 11 8.73 14.23 3.73
C TYR A 11 8.09 15.10 4.83
N CYS A 12 6.95 14.70 5.39
CA CYS A 12 6.34 15.36 6.54
C CYS A 12 6.99 14.99 7.90
N GLY A 13 8.12 14.29 7.89
CA GLY A 13 8.88 13.85 9.07
C GLY A 13 8.29 12.64 9.81
N ASN A 14 7.12 12.14 9.40
CA ASN A 14 6.44 11.03 10.08
C ASN A 14 6.69 9.69 9.36
N PRO A 15 6.74 8.55 10.09
CA PRO A 15 6.78 7.23 9.48
C PRO A 15 5.57 7.00 8.57
N ALA A 16 5.82 6.38 7.41
CA ALA A 16 4.77 5.97 6.50
C ALA A 16 3.91 4.86 7.11
N LYS A 17 2.62 4.88 6.83
CA LYS A 17 1.72 3.79 7.22
C LYS A 17 1.76 2.69 6.15
N LEU A 18 1.92 1.44 6.58
CA LEU A 18 1.69 0.28 5.73
C LEU A 18 0.18 0.06 5.56
N ASN A 19 -0.28 -0.03 4.32
CA ASN A 19 -1.67 -0.25 3.95
C ASN A 19 -1.77 -1.42 2.97
N THR A 20 -2.96 -1.99 2.84
CA THR A 20 -3.28 -3.05 1.87
C THR A 20 -4.14 -2.48 0.76
N SER A 21 -3.79 -2.77 -0.49
CA SER A 21 -4.58 -2.40 -1.66
C SER A 21 -5.79 -3.34 -1.80
N TRP A 22 -6.94 -2.74 -2.07
CA TRP A 22 -8.20 -3.43 -2.32
C TRP A 22 -8.66 -3.26 -3.78
N SER A 23 -7.81 -2.71 -4.64
CA SER A 23 -8.14 -2.59 -6.06
C SER A 23 -8.05 -3.95 -6.75
N ASN A 24 -8.83 -4.11 -7.82
CA ASN A 24 -8.81 -5.34 -8.62
C ASN A 24 -7.44 -5.56 -9.30
N ASP A 25 -6.71 -4.49 -9.60
CA ASP A 25 -5.39 -4.59 -10.27
C ASP A 25 -4.26 -5.00 -9.32
N ASN A 26 -4.43 -4.73 -8.01
CA ASN A 26 -3.41 -5.02 -7.00
C ASN A 26 -4.09 -5.57 -5.73
N PRO A 27 -4.82 -6.70 -5.83
CA PRO A 27 -5.57 -7.22 -4.70
C PRO A 27 -4.61 -7.67 -3.61
N SER A 28 -4.88 -7.28 -2.37
CA SER A 28 -4.11 -7.67 -1.18
C SER A 28 -2.63 -7.24 -1.18
N ARG A 29 -2.18 -6.43 -2.15
CA ARG A 29 -0.79 -5.96 -2.24
C ARG A 29 -0.55 -4.79 -1.28
N ARG A 30 0.50 -4.86 -0.46
CA ARG A 30 0.77 -3.82 0.54
C ARG A 30 1.63 -2.69 -0.01
N PHE A 31 1.38 -1.48 0.49
CA PHE A 31 2.11 -0.26 0.14
C PHE A 31 2.23 0.68 1.32
N PHE A 32 3.27 1.50 1.31
CA PHE A 32 3.45 2.62 2.22
C PHE A 32 2.80 3.88 1.68
N ARG A 33 2.08 4.60 2.55
CA ARG A 33 1.50 5.92 2.26
C ARG A 33 1.67 6.85 3.45
N CYS A 34 1.79 8.15 3.18
CA CYS A 34 1.78 9.19 4.20
C CYS A 34 0.50 9.12 5.06
N LYS A 35 0.63 9.19 6.39
CA LYS A 35 -0.51 9.25 7.31
C LYS A 35 -1.36 10.50 7.14
N LYS A 36 -0.76 11.62 6.72
CA LYS A 36 -1.43 12.91 6.47
C LYS A 36 -2.06 12.99 5.07
N PHE A 37 -2.03 11.92 4.28
CA PHE A 37 -2.66 11.92 2.97
C PHE A 37 -4.19 12.09 3.14
N GLY A 38 -4.74 13.19 2.63
CA GLY A 38 -6.17 13.51 2.74
C GLY A 38 -6.58 14.32 3.99
N SER A 39 -5.64 14.71 4.86
CA SER A 39 -5.98 15.42 6.10
C SER A 39 -6.25 16.92 5.95
N GLY A 40 -6.22 17.50 4.74
CA GLY A 40 -6.45 18.94 4.50
C GLY A 40 -5.39 19.89 5.06
N PHE A 41 -4.64 19.49 6.08
CA PHE A 41 -3.60 20.28 6.76
C PHE A 41 -2.19 19.99 6.19
N GLY A 42 -1.55 21.05 5.67
CA GLY A 42 -0.16 21.05 5.17
C GLY A 42 0.00 20.58 3.73
N LYS A 43 1.19 20.80 3.15
CA LYS A 43 1.51 20.29 1.79
C LYS A 43 1.37 18.76 1.80
N PRO A 44 0.48 18.17 0.99
CA PRO A 44 0.29 16.72 0.99
C PRO A 44 1.58 16.06 0.52
N SER A 45 2.31 15.46 1.44
CA SER A 45 3.48 14.64 1.10
C SER A 45 2.97 13.35 0.45
N ARG A 46 3.16 13.23 -0.86
CA ARG A 46 2.64 12.12 -1.67
C ARG A 46 3.67 10.99 -1.77
N ILE A 47 4.04 10.38 -0.65
CA ILE A 47 4.77 9.10 -0.74
C ILE A 47 3.77 7.99 -1.06
N PHE A 48 4.12 7.19 -2.07
CA PHE A 48 3.43 5.96 -2.44
C PHE A 48 4.48 4.96 -2.91
N ILE A 49 4.75 3.95 -2.10
CA ILE A 49 5.81 2.96 -2.36
C ILE A 49 5.24 1.56 -2.11
N TRP A 50 5.38 0.67 -3.07
CA TRP A 50 4.96 -0.73 -2.91
C TRP A 50 5.87 -1.46 -1.92
N PHE A 51 5.28 -2.19 -0.97
CA PHE A 51 6.01 -3.06 -0.05
C PHE A 51 6.18 -4.45 -0.65
N ASP A 52 5.07 -5.03 -1.13
CA ASP A 52 5.11 -6.32 -1.79
C ASP A 52 5.46 -6.16 -3.28
N PRO A 53 6.18 -7.13 -3.89
CA PRO A 53 6.39 -7.17 -5.33
C PRO A 53 5.05 -7.26 -6.08
N PRO A 54 5.02 -6.93 -7.39
CA PRO A 54 3.81 -7.09 -8.18
C PRO A 54 3.40 -8.56 -8.21
N LEU A 55 2.10 -8.80 -8.08
CA LEU A 55 1.54 -10.13 -8.26
C LEU A 55 1.64 -10.55 -9.72
N THR A 56 1.91 -11.82 -9.97
CA THR A 56 1.81 -12.39 -11.33
C THR A 56 0.37 -12.32 -11.83
N PRO A 57 0.13 -12.19 -13.15
CA PRO A 57 -1.23 -12.17 -13.70
C PRO A 57 -2.08 -13.37 -13.25
N ARG A 58 -1.47 -14.57 -13.19
CA ARG A 58 -2.14 -15.78 -12.70
C ARG A 58 -2.57 -15.65 -11.25
N SER A 59 -1.69 -15.17 -10.36
CA SER A 59 -2.03 -14.98 -8.96
C SER A 59 -3.12 -13.92 -8.74
N GLN A 60 -3.15 -12.86 -9.56
CA GLN A 60 -4.20 -11.85 -9.50
C GLN A 60 -5.57 -12.47 -9.85
N ILE A 61 -5.67 -13.25 -10.93
CA ILE A 61 -6.92 -13.90 -11.33
C ILE A 61 -7.44 -14.83 -10.24
N VAL A 62 -6.56 -15.66 -9.65
CA VAL A 62 -6.94 -16.57 -8.56
C VAL A 62 -7.44 -15.79 -7.34
N LEU A 63 -6.70 -14.76 -6.91
CA LEU A 63 -7.10 -13.93 -5.75
C LEU A 63 -8.44 -13.23 -5.99
N LEU A 64 -8.65 -12.65 -7.17
CA LEU A 64 -9.92 -12.00 -7.52
C LEU A 64 -11.08 -13.01 -7.58
N GLY A 65 -10.84 -14.21 -8.10
CA GLY A 65 -11.83 -15.29 -8.12
C GLY A 65 -12.24 -15.72 -6.72
N LEU A 66 -11.31 -15.74 -5.76
CA LEU A 66 -11.59 -16.08 -4.36
C LEU A 66 -12.30 -14.95 -3.60
N LEU A 67 -12.03 -13.69 -3.95
CA LEU A 67 -12.68 -12.52 -3.33
C LEU A 67 -14.14 -12.34 -3.81
N LYS A 68 -14.49 -12.84 -4.99
CA LYS A 68 -15.86 -12.86 -5.51
C LYS A 68 -16.60 -14.07 -4.95
N LYS A 69 -17.26 -13.91 -3.80
CA LYS A 69 -18.16 -14.91 -3.22
C LYS A 69 -19.49 -14.26 -2.87
#